data_AF-A0A842TRR3-F1
#
_entry.id   AF-A0A842TRR3-F1
#
_cell.length_a   1.000
_cell.length_b   1.000
_cell.length_c   1.000
_cell.angle_alpha   90.00
_cell.angle_beta   90.00
_cell.angle_gamma   90.00
#
_symmetry.space_group_name_H-M   'P 1'
#
loop_
_entity.id
_entity.type
_entity.pdbx_description
1 polymer ?
#
loop_
_entity_poly.entity_id
_entity_poly.type
_entity_poly.pdbx_seq_one_letter_code
_entity_poly.pdbx_strand_id
1 'polypeptide(L)' 'MLYSLGGEKYKKSYDGKCPKCDLKLIRLFRHKNPVHGKQEWISSAWYCTRCKYIWLDNI' A
#
# COMPACT_ATOMS: atom_id res chain seq x y z
N MET A 1 -15.44 -6.44 -3.08
CA MET A 1 -14.74 -5.20 -3.46
C MET A 1 -13.43 -5.57 -4.14
N LEU A 2 -13.36 -5.46 -5.46
CA LEU A 2 -12.14 -5.67 -6.24
C LEU A 2 -11.48 -4.31 -6.41
N TYR A 3 -10.41 -4.05 -5.67
CA TYR A 3 -9.62 -2.84 -5.87
C TYR A 3 -8.80 -2.99 -7.15
N SER A 4 -8.82 -1.96 -8.00
CA SER A 4 -7.99 -1.90 -9.19
C SER A 4 -6.51 -1.85 -8.75
N LEU A 5 -5.85 -3.00 -8.76
CA LEU A 5 -4.42 -3.13 -8.50
C LEU A 5 -3.68 -2.45 -9.66
N GLY A 6 -3.22 -1.22 -9.43
CA GLY A 6 -2.35 -0.54 -10.37
C GLY A 6 -1.02 -1.28 -10.42
N GLY A 7 -0.79 -2.06 -11.47
CA GLY A 7 0.40 -2.90 -11.69
C GLY A 7 1.71 -2.14 -11.95
N GLU A 8 1.82 -0.89 -11.52
CA GLU A 8 3.04 -0.10 -11.67
C GLU A 8 3.98 -0.35 -10.48
N LYS A 9 5.21 -0.82 -10.76
CA LYS A 9 6.24 -1.04 -9.74
C LYS A 9 6.55 0.29 -9.02
N TYR A 10 6.79 0.24 -7.69
CA TYR A 10 7.21 1.44 -6.96
C TYR A 10 8.40 2.08 -7.64
N LYS A 11 8.27 3.33 -8.07
CA LYS A 11 9.42 4.22 -7.97
C LYS A 11 9.42 4.74 -6.55
N LYS A 12 10.40 4.29 -5.76
CA LYS A 12 10.69 4.68 -4.37
C LYS A 12 10.83 6.21 -4.17
N SER A 13 10.75 7.00 -5.25
CA SER A 13 10.80 8.45 -5.26
C SER A 13 9.44 9.14 -5.11
N TYR A 14 8.33 8.42 -4.97
CA TYR A 14 7.05 9.08 -4.70
C TYR A 14 7.01 9.56 -3.24
N ASP A 15 6.88 10.88 -3.08
CA ASP A 15 6.81 11.67 -1.83
C ASP A 15 5.62 11.34 -0.91
N GLY A 16 5.02 10.15 -1.06
CA GLY A 16 3.83 9.73 -0.35
C GLY A 16 2.53 10.32 -0.92
N LYS A 17 2.54 10.88 -2.13
CA LYS A 17 1.33 11.37 -2.81
C LYS A 17 0.73 10.36 -3.80
N CYS A 18 -0.56 10.51 -4.07
CA CYS A 18 -1.30 9.67 -4.99
C CYS A 18 -1.04 10.13 -6.43
N PRO A 19 -0.60 9.24 -7.34
CA PRO A 19 -0.30 9.63 -8.72
C PRO A 19 -1.52 10.09 -9.52
N LYS A 20 -2.74 9.83 -9.04
CA LYS A 20 -3.99 10.19 -9.71
C LYS A 20 -4.59 11.52 -9.25
N CYS A 21 -4.30 11.97 -8.04
CA CYS A 21 -4.95 13.16 -7.48
C CYS A 21 -4.06 14.03 -6.59
N ASP A 22 -2.76 13.74 -6.51
CA ASP A 22 -1.75 14.43 -5.71
C ASP A 22 -2.02 14.47 -4.19
N LEU A 23 -3.08 13.80 -3.70
CA LEU A 23 -3.37 13.71 -2.28
C LEU A 23 -2.49 12.66 -1.59
N LYS A 24 -2.26 12.86 -0.28
CA LYS A 24 -1.47 11.95 0.55
C LYS A 24 -2.02 10.52 0.51
N LEU A 25 -1.13 9.57 0.29
CA LEU A 25 -1.38 8.14 0.42
C LEU A 25 -1.27 7.71 1.88
N ILE A 26 -2.09 6.74 2.27
CA ILE A 26 -2.03 6.09 3.56
C ILE A 26 -1.28 4.77 3.39
N ARG A 27 -0.31 4.49 4.25
CA ARG A 27 0.39 3.21 4.28
C ARG A 27 -0.48 2.14 4.93
N LEU A 28 -0.63 1.02 4.25
CA LEU A 28 -1.33 -0.16 4.70
C LEU A 28 -0.33 -1.19 5.19
N PHE A 29 -0.62 -1.76 6.35
CA PHE A 29 0.14 -2.84 6.94
C PHE A 29 -0.69 -4.11 6.96
N ARG A 30 -0.06 -5.23 6.59
CA ARG A 30 -0.62 -6.55 6.78
C ARG A 30 -0.12 -7.10 8.11
N HIS A 31 -1.06 -7.59 8.91
CA HIS A 31 -0.74 -8.37 10.08
C HIS A 31 -0.29 -9.77 9.65
N LYS A 32 0.92 -10.17 10.05
CA LYS A 32 1.38 -11.55 9.94
C LYS A 32 1.25 -12.17 11.32
N ASN A 33 0.33 -13.13 11.45
CA ASN A 33 0.19 -13.90 12.68
C ASN A 33 1.05 -15.16 12.54
N PRO A 34 2.24 -15.22 13.15
CA PRO A 34 3.03 -16.43 13.10
C PRO A 34 2.41 -17.50 14.01
N VAL A 35 2.53 -18.77 13.60
CA VAL A 35 2.10 -19.93 14.42
C VAL A 35 2.89 -19.98 15.74
N HIS A 36 4.14 -19.49 15.72
CA HIS A 36 4.98 -19.28 16.90
C HIS A 36 5.76 -17.96 16.77
N GLY A 37 5.75 -17.11 17.81
CA GLY A 37 6.54 -15.86 17.85
C GLY A 37 5.71 -14.60 18.08
N LYS A 38 6.34 -13.44 17.88
CA LYS A 38 5.71 -12.11 18.08
C LYS A 38 4.96 -11.68 16.81
N GLN A 39 3.88 -10.94 17.02
CA GLN A 39 3.10 -10.32 15.95
C GLN A 39 3.96 -9.34 15.14
N GLU A 40 3.90 -9.45 13.81
CA GLU A 40 4.64 -8.59 12.89
C GLU A 40 3.68 -7.79 12.00
N TRP A 41 3.93 -6.49 11.88
CA TRP A 41 3.25 -5.60 10.95
C TRP A 41 4.14 -5.37 9.74
N ILE A 42 3.74 -5.95 8.60
CA ILE A 42 4.50 -5.88 7.36
C ILE A 42 3.86 -4.82 6.47
N SER A 43 4.64 -3.82 6.05
CA SER A 43 4.18 -2.84 5.06
C SER A 43 3.79 -3.58 3.78
N SER A 44 2.54 -3.41 3.34
CA SER A 44 1.99 -4.19 2.22
C SER A 44 1.64 -3.33 1.02
N ALA A 45 1.14 -2.12 1.24
CA ALA A 45 0.62 -1.28 0.18
C ALA A 45 0.47 0.18 0.62
N TRP A 46 0.19 1.05 -0.35
CA TRP A 46 -0.28 2.41 -0.16
C TRP A 46 -1.65 2.59 -0.79
N TYR A 47 -2.50 3.37 -0.13
CA TYR A 47 -3.88 3.55 -0.52
C TYR A 47 -4.30 5.02 -0.53
N CYS A 48 -4.94 5.42 -1.62
CA CYS A 48 -5.59 6.72 -1.72
C CYS A 48 -7.06 6.61 -1.31
N THR A 49 -7.46 7.33 -0.26
CA THR A 49 -8.85 7.35 0.20
C THR A 49 -9.81 8.02 -0.79
N ARG A 50 -9.32 8.94 -1.62
CA ARG A 50 -10.10 9.65 -2.65
C ARG A 50 -10.28 8.81 -3.91
N CYS A 51 -9.19 8.43 -4.56
CA CYS A 51 -9.23 7.71 -5.84
C CYS A 51 -9.45 6.21 -5.71
N LYS A 52 -9.42 5.66 -4.48
CA LYS A 52 -9.42 4.21 -4.22
C LYS A 52 -8.27 3.45 -4.90
N TYR A 53 -7.23 4.18 -5.29
CA TYR A 53 -6.03 3.62 -5.92
C TYR A 53 -5.20 2.89 -4.88
N ILE A 54 -4.84 1.65 -5.16
CA ILE A 54 -3.93 0.83 -4.35
C ILE A 54 -2.65 0.60 -5.13
N TRP A 55 -1.55 0.77 -4.42
CA TRP A 55 -0.21 0.58 -4.92
C TRP A 55 0.53 -0.39 -3.98
N LEU A 56 1.04 -1.54 -4.45
CA LEU A 56 1.63 -2.59 -3.61
C LEU A 56 3.13 -2.38 -3.42
N ASP A 57 3.63 -2.49 -2.18
CA ASP A 57 5.04 -2.22 -1.86
C ASP A 57 6.01 -3.21 -2.52
N ASN A 58 5.61 -4.48 -2.72
CA ASN A 58 6.39 -5.51 -3.42
C ASN A 58 5.45 -6.55 -4.08
N ILE A 59 5.70 -6.86 -5.36
CA ILE A 59 5.40 -8.15 -6.02
C ILE A 59 6.74 -8.80 -6.31
#